data_AF-A0A061RF00-F1
#
_entry.id   AF-A0A061RF00-F1
#
_cell.length_a   1.000
_cell.length_b   1.000
_cell.length_c   1.000
_cell.angle_alpha   90.00
_cell.angle_beta   90.00
_cell.angle_gamma   90.00
#
_symmetry.space_group_name_H-M   'P 1'
#
loop_
_entity.id
_entity.type
_entity.pdbx_description
1 polymer ?
#
loop_
_entity_poly.entity_id
_entity_poly.type
_entity_poly.pdbx_seq_one_letter_code
_entity_poly.pdbx_strand_id
1 'polypeptide(L)'
;NLFVRAIQNSEKTEDLQKRLENINNAFTYNLYQNICRSLFEKDKLLFSFLLCSRILMSYGKLDQREYNFLLTGGVGIPEKDMPQPGGWIEPRSWGEICRLSNVNPVLDKLAEDVTGNQPEWKKLFDSVEPHEAELPMGWHTRLSHFQRILVLRCLRPDKVVPAIQGFVGAMLGQKFVEPPPFDLEGSYNESSVVSPLLFVLSPGSDPTAALLKFAEDKGFGSKVSVISMGQGQGPKAAAMIEDAIKNGTWALLQNCHLAASWMPTLEKIVEGIRAETADPDFRLWLTSMPSPHFPVTILQNGVKMTNEPPAGVRANLKRSYQLHPISDLEFFGQSNKPKKFKALLFGLCFVHAFVQERRKFGPIGWNIPYGFDDGDLRISVRQLRMYIDENE
;
A
#
# COMPACT_ATOMS: atom_id res chain seq x y z
N ASN A 1 -7.20 13.05 16.99
CA ASN A 1 -6.37 13.97 16.18
C ASN A 1 -6.74 14.04 14.71
N LEU A 2 -6.88 12.93 13.96
CA LEU A 2 -7.18 12.98 12.51
C LEU A 2 -8.46 13.75 12.15
N PHE A 3 -9.54 13.55 12.91
CA PHE A 3 -10.81 14.26 12.69
C PHE A 3 -10.68 15.79 12.83
N VAL A 4 -10.04 16.24 13.92
CA VAL A 4 -9.80 17.67 14.17
C VAL A 4 -8.91 18.28 13.08
N ARG A 5 -7.84 17.59 12.68
CA ARG A 5 -6.97 18.03 11.58
C ARG A 5 -7.74 18.15 10.25
N ALA A 6 -8.61 17.18 9.95
CA ALA A 6 -9.43 17.24 8.74
C ALA A 6 -10.40 18.44 8.76
N ILE A 7 -10.98 18.79 9.90
CA ILE A 7 -11.81 20.00 10.03
C ILE A 7 -10.96 21.26 9.80
N GLN A 8 -9.78 21.35 10.42
CA GLN A 8 -8.93 22.53 10.33
C GLN A 8 -8.36 22.77 8.92
N ASN A 9 -7.94 21.69 8.25
CA ASN A 9 -7.17 21.77 7.00
C ASN A 9 -8.01 21.61 5.74
N SER A 10 -9.27 21.19 5.84
CA SER A 10 -10.17 21.11 4.69
C SER A 10 -10.56 22.49 4.18
N GLU A 11 -10.83 22.57 2.88
CA GLU A 11 -11.25 23.80 2.21
C GLU A 11 -12.48 24.40 2.88
N LYS A 12 -12.36 25.67 3.29
CA LYS A 12 -13.42 26.43 3.95
C LYS A 12 -14.35 27.02 2.92
N THR A 13 -15.65 26.97 3.20
CA THR A 13 -16.69 27.55 2.37
C THR A 13 -17.86 27.95 3.28
N GLU A 14 -18.60 28.98 2.87
CA GLU A 14 -19.75 29.51 3.61
C GLU A 14 -20.99 28.61 3.47
N ASP A 15 -21.07 27.83 2.39
CA ASP A 15 -22.13 26.86 2.17
C ASP A 15 -21.94 25.64 3.09
N LEU A 16 -22.89 25.40 3.98
CA LEU A 16 -22.80 24.32 4.98
C LEU A 16 -22.68 22.94 4.32
N GLN A 17 -23.44 22.68 3.24
CA GLN A 17 -23.47 21.38 2.60
C GLN A 17 -22.14 21.08 1.91
N LYS A 18 -21.63 22.05 1.14
CA LYS A 18 -20.32 21.97 0.50
C LYS A 18 -19.20 21.90 1.53
N ARG A 19 -19.35 22.56 2.68
CA ARG A 19 -18.38 22.47 3.79
C ARG A 19 -18.30 21.06 4.36
N LEU A 20 -19.45 20.41 4.58
CA LEU A 20 -19.51 19.03 5.06
C LEU A 20 -18.89 18.06 4.05
N GLU A 21 -19.16 18.24 2.75
CA GLU A 21 -18.54 17.45 1.68
C GLU A 21 -17.01 17.61 1.68
N ASN A 22 -16.50 18.84 1.78
CA ASN A 22 -15.06 19.12 1.85
C ASN A 22 -14.41 18.46 3.06
N ILE A 23 -15.04 18.52 4.24
CA ILE A 23 -14.54 17.87 5.45
C ILE A 23 -14.52 16.35 5.28
N ASN A 24 -15.60 15.76 4.77
CA ASN A 24 -15.70 14.32 4.54
C ASN A 24 -14.65 13.82 3.55
N ASN A 25 -14.45 14.54 2.44
CA ASN A 25 -13.45 14.22 1.43
C ASN A 25 -12.03 14.29 1.99
N ALA A 26 -11.72 15.35 2.74
CA ALA A 26 -10.42 15.53 3.38
C ALA A 26 -10.17 14.45 4.46
N PHE A 27 -11.16 14.17 5.31
CA PHE A 27 -11.06 13.16 6.35
C PHE A 27 -10.85 11.76 5.76
N THR A 28 -11.64 11.40 4.75
CA THR A 28 -11.56 10.09 4.10
C THR A 28 -10.19 9.87 3.47
N TYR A 29 -9.64 10.88 2.80
CA TYR A 29 -8.32 10.78 2.19
C TYR A 29 -7.20 10.77 3.23
N ASN A 30 -7.28 11.61 4.27
CA ASN A 30 -6.31 11.59 5.36
C ASN A 30 -6.30 10.23 6.08
N LEU A 31 -7.48 9.65 6.34
CA LEU A 31 -7.59 8.31 6.93
C LEU A 31 -6.92 7.28 6.03
N TYR A 32 -7.19 7.34 4.73
CA TYR A 32 -6.57 6.46 3.74
C TYR A 32 -5.05 6.55 3.74
N GLN A 33 -4.49 7.75 3.64
CA GLN A 33 -3.04 7.96 3.63
C GLN A 33 -2.38 7.45 4.92
N ASN A 34 -2.99 7.74 6.08
CA ASN A 34 -2.44 7.33 7.37
C ASN A 34 -2.43 5.80 7.54
N ILE A 35 -3.49 5.12 7.13
CA ILE A 35 -3.54 3.66 7.22
C ILE A 35 -2.59 3.04 6.19
N CYS A 36 -2.65 3.47 4.92
CA CYS A 36 -1.80 2.93 3.85
C CYS A 36 -0.30 3.10 4.11
N ARG A 37 0.09 4.14 4.85
CA ARG A 37 1.49 4.31 5.29
C ARG A 37 1.99 3.12 6.11
N SER A 38 1.13 2.51 6.90
CA SER A 38 1.44 1.40 7.82
C SER A 38 1.13 0.02 7.26
N LEU A 39 0.45 -0.06 6.11
CA LEU A 39 0.09 -1.32 5.46
C LEU A 39 1.18 -1.79 4.51
N PHE A 40 1.29 -3.11 4.36
CA PHE A 40 2.05 -3.70 3.27
C PHE A 40 1.34 -3.46 1.94
N GLU A 41 2.10 -3.44 0.84
CA GLU A 41 1.60 -3.11 -0.50
C GLU A 41 0.44 -4.02 -0.93
N LYS A 42 0.53 -5.33 -0.61
CA LYS A 42 -0.51 -6.33 -0.90
C LYS A 42 -1.87 -6.02 -0.27
N ASP A 43 -1.90 -5.26 0.83
CA ASP A 43 -3.10 -5.02 1.63
C ASP A 43 -3.75 -3.65 1.30
N LYS A 44 -3.06 -2.76 0.59
CA LYS A 44 -3.53 -1.39 0.34
C LYS A 44 -4.80 -1.34 -0.51
N LEU A 45 -4.85 -2.08 -1.62
CA LEU A 45 -6.04 -2.14 -2.48
C LEU A 45 -7.23 -2.76 -1.75
N LEU A 46 -6.99 -3.81 -0.96
CA LEU A 46 -8.03 -4.43 -0.13
C LEU A 46 -8.61 -3.41 0.85
N PHE A 47 -7.76 -2.63 1.51
CA PHE A 47 -8.20 -1.57 2.39
C PHE A 47 -9.00 -0.49 1.64
N SER A 48 -8.56 -0.05 0.46
CA SER A 48 -9.33 0.89 -0.37
C SER A 48 -10.72 0.34 -0.74
N PHE A 49 -10.80 -0.94 -1.08
CA PHE A 49 -12.06 -1.61 -1.38
C PHE A 49 -12.98 -1.69 -0.15
N LEU A 50 -12.43 -2.02 1.02
CA LEU A 50 -13.18 -2.04 2.28
C LEU A 50 -13.71 -0.65 2.65
N LEU A 51 -12.87 0.37 2.53
CA LEU A 51 -13.25 1.76 2.78
C LEU A 51 -14.39 2.19 1.83
N CYS A 52 -14.22 1.96 0.53
CA CYS A 52 -15.23 2.23 -0.50
C CYS A 52 -16.55 1.51 -0.20
N SER A 53 -16.49 0.20 0.06
CA SER A 53 -17.67 -0.62 0.32
C SER A 53 -18.41 -0.16 1.57
N ARG A 54 -17.71 0.15 2.67
CA ARG A 54 -18.33 0.64 3.91
C ARG A 54 -19.00 1.99 3.73
N ILE A 55 -18.39 2.91 2.97
CA ILE A 55 -18.98 4.21 2.64
C ILE A 55 -20.25 4.03 1.78
N LEU A 56 -20.22 3.16 0.76
CA LEU A 56 -21.38 2.93 -0.09
C LEU A 56 -22.52 2.22 0.66
N MET A 57 -22.20 1.26 1.54
CA MET A 57 -23.17 0.62 2.41
C MET A 57 -23.85 1.61 3.35
N SER A 58 -23.10 2.56 3.95
CA SER A 58 -23.70 3.55 4.85
C SER A 58 -24.63 4.52 4.14
N TYR A 59 -24.41 4.75 2.84
CA TYR A 59 -25.33 5.51 1.98
C TYR A 59 -26.45 4.65 1.34
N GLY A 60 -26.54 3.35 1.64
CA GLY A 60 -27.52 2.45 1.03
C GLY A 60 -27.30 2.21 -0.47
N LYS A 61 -26.10 2.49 -0.99
CA LYS A 61 -25.74 2.33 -2.42
C LYS A 61 -25.11 0.98 -2.76
N LEU A 62 -24.87 0.13 -1.75
CA LEU A 62 -24.29 -1.20 -1.92
C LEU A 62 -25.04 -2.19 -1.01
N ASP A 63 -25.60 -3.23 -1.61
CA ASP A 63 -26.40 -4.22 -0.91
C ASP A 63 -25.55 -5.26 -0.18
N GLN A 64 -25.95 -5.62 1.05
CA GLN A 64 -25.19 -6.56 1.88
C GLN A 64 -25.19 -7.99 1.33
N ARG A 65 -26.25 -8.43 0.66
CA ARG A 65 -26.32 -9.76 0.04
C ARG A 65 -25.41 -9.83 -1.18
N GLU A 66 -25.39 -8.78 -1.99
CA GLU A 66 -24.43 -8.63 -3.10
C GLU A 66 -22.98 -8.66 -2.61
N TYR A 67 -22.67 -7.93 -1.52
CA TYR A 67 -21.34 -7.96 -0.91
C TYR A 67 -20.96 -9.36 -0.41
N ASN A 68 -21.88 -10.03 0.29
CA ASN A 68 -21.64 -11.37 0.80
C ASN A 68 -21.45 -12.38 -0.35
N PHE A 69 -22.15 -12.21 -1.47
CA PHE A 69 -21.95 -13.01 -2.66
C PHE A 69 -20.53 -12.84 -3.22
N LEU A 70 -20.00 -11.62 -3.31
CA LEU A 70 -18.62 -11.39 -3.76
C LEU A 70 -17.61 -12.19 -2.91
N LEU A 71 -17.83 -12.25 -1.59
CA LEU A 71 -16.93 -12.93 -0.65
C LEU A 71 -17.06 -14.46 -0.68
N THR A 72 -18.27 -15.00 -0.84
CA THR A 72 -18.52 -16.44 -0.64
C THR A 72 -18.92 -17.19 -1.91
N GLY A 73 -19.30 -16.50 -2.98
CA GLY A 73 -19.90 -17.12 -4.18
C GLY A 73 -21.34 -17.59 -3.97
N GLY A 74 -22.01 -17.07 -2.94
CA GLY A 74 -23.41 -17.38 -2.64
C GLY A 74 -23.61 -18.69 -1.87
N VAL A 75 -22.66 -19.09 -1.01
CA VAL A 75 -22.87 -20.24 -0.12
C VAL A 75 -24.19 -20.07 0.65
N GLY A 76 -25.08 -21.07 0.54
CA GLY A 76 -26.41 -21.05 1.15
C GLY A 76 -27.52 -20.43 0.29
N ILE A 77 -27.20 -19.89 -0.89
CA ILE A 77 -28.19 -19.45 -1.88
C ILE A 77 -28.52 -20.64 -2.80
N PRO A 78 -29.80 -21.00 -2.98
CA PRO A 78 -30.17 -22.06 -3.90
C PRO A 78 -29.81 -21.68 -5.34
N GLU A 79 -29.29 -22.64 -6.09
CA GLU A 79 -29.09 -22.48 -7.53
C GLU A 79 -30.45 -22.38 -8.23
N LYS A 80 -30.55 -21.45 -9.17
CA LYS A 80 -31.68 -21.44 -10.11
C LYS A 80 -31.57 -22.64 -11.04
N ASP A 81 -32.68 -23.35 -11.23
CA ASP A 81 -32.74 -24.51 -12.12
C ASP A 81 -32.68 -24.05 -13.59
N MET A 82 -31.49 -24.18 -14.19
CA MET A 82 -31.21 -23.78 -15.56
C MET A 82 -30.18 -24.72 -16.20
N PRO A 83 -30.39 -25.16 -17.45
CA PRO A 83 -29.43 -26.00 -18.14
C PRO A 83 -28.12 -25.26 -18.39
N GLN A 84 -27.00 -25.92 -18.09
CA GLN A 84 -25.67 -25.38 -18.30
C GLN A 84 -25.41 -25.07 -19.79
N PRO A 85 -24.93 -23.87 -20.12
CA PRO A 85 -24.56 -23.53 -21.50
C PRO A 85 -23.34 -24.34 -21.96
N GLY A 86 -23.24 -24.58 -23.26
CA GLY A 86 -22.40 -25.65 -23.80
C GLY A 86 -20.91 -25.41 -23.67
N GLY A 87 -20.21 -26.27 -22.90
CA GLY A 87 -18.78 -26.59 -23.02
C GLY A 87 -17.72 -25.49 -22.76
N TRP A 88 -18.09 -24.22 -22.69
CA TRP A 88 -17.15 -23.10 -22.49
C TRP A 88 -17.06 -22.61 -21.04
N ILE A 89 -18.08 -22.90 -20.21
CA ILE A 89 -18.11 -22.54 -18.79
C ILE A 89 -18.01 -23.79 -17.92
N GLU A 90 -17.19 -23.72 -16.86
CA GLU A 90 -17.08 -24.79 -15.88
C GLU A 90 -18.36 -24.90 -15.02
N PRO A 91 -18.75 -26.12 -14.58
CA PRO A 91 -19.94 -26.31 -13.74
C PRO A 91 -19.94 -25.46 -12.47
N ARG A 92 -18.76 -25.23 -11.87
CA ARG A 92 -18.62 -24.40 -10.67
C ARG A 92 -18.98 -22.95 -10.95
N SER A 93 -18.41 -22.37 -12.00
CA SER A 93 -18.70 -20.99 -12.44
C SER A 93 -20.15 -20.82 -12.85
N TRP A 94 -20.71 -21.82 -13.54
CA TRP A 94 -22.13 -21.83 -13.89
C TRP A 94 -23.04 -21.84 -12.66
N GLY A 95 -22.77 -22.71 -11.68
CA GLY A 95 -23.53 -22.74 -10.43
C GLY A 95 -23.49 -21.40 -9.69
N GLU A 96 -22.38 -20.65 -9.76
CA GLU A 96 -22.33 -19.30 -9.22
C GLU A 96 -23.22 -18.31 -9.99
N ILE A 97 -23.33 -18.39 -11.32
CA ILE A 97 -24.29 -17.57 -12.11
C ILE A 97 -25.73 -17.90 -11.72
N CYS A 98 -26.06 -19.19 -11.58
CA CYS A 98 -27.38 -19.64 -11.14
C CYS A 98 -27.72 -19.13 -9.73
N ARG A 99 -26.75 -19.11 -8.80
CA ARG A 99 -26.93 -18.50 -7.48
C ARG A 99 -27.05 -16.97 -7.56
N LEU A 100 -26.20 -16.32 -8.37
CA LEU A 100 -26.19 -14.87 -8.54
C LEU A 100 -27.55 -14.35 -9.02
N SER A 101 -28.23 -15.11 -9.88
CA SER A 101 -29.57 -14.79 -10.37
C SER A 101 -30.61 -14.70 -9.25
N ASN A 102 -30.37 -15.34 -8.10
CA ASN A 102 -31.26 -15.31 -6.93
C ASN A 102 -30.81 -14.29 -5.85
N VAL A 103 -29.71 -13.55 -6.04
CA VAL A 103 -29.19 -12.59 -5.05
C VAL A 103 -30.03 -11.32 -5.00
N ASN A 104 -30.35 -10.76 -6.18
CA ASN A 104 -31.08 -9.51 -6.33
C ASN A 104 -32.05 -9.62 -7.51
N PRO A 105 -33.31 -9.15 -7.40
CA PRO A 105 -34.27 -9.16 -8.51
C PRO A 105 -33.76 -8.55 -9.83
N VAL A 106 -32.82 -7.61 -9.78
CA VAL A 106 -32.24 -7.04 -11.01
C VAL A 106 -31.42 -8.07 -11.81
N LEU A 107 -30.96 -9.15 -11.18
CA LEU A 107 -30.17 -10.23 -11.79
C LEU A 107 -31.00 -11.47 -12.11
N ASP A 108 -32.31 -11.44 -11.86
CA ASP A 108 -33.22 -12.58 -11.96
C ASP A 108 -33.08 -13.39 -13.25
N LYS A 109 -32.95 -12.71 -14.39
CA LYS A 109 -32.86 -13.28 -15.74
C LYS A 109 -31.44 -13.57 -16.23
N LEU A 110 -30.43 -13.40 -15.38
CA LEU A 110 -29.03 -13.52 -15.81
C LEU A 110 -28.75 -14.92 -16.36
N ALA A 111 -29.10 -15.98 -15.62
CA ALA A 111 -28.88 -17.35 -16.07
C ALA A 111 -29.62 -17.67 -17.38
N GLU A 112 -30.89 -17.26 -17.54
CA GLU A 112 -31.62 -17.40 -18.80
C GLU A 112 -30.90 -16.73 -19.98
N ASP A 113 -30.43 -15.50 -19.78
CA ASP A 113 -29.74 -14.75 -20.84
C ASP A 113 -28.39 -15.37 -21.20
N VAL A 114 -27.64 -15.91 -20.23
CA VAL A 114 -26.38 -16.62 -20.51
C VAL A 114 -26.65 -17.90 -21.30
N THR A 115 -27.70 -18.65 -20.96
CA THR A 115 -28.08 -19.87 -21.69
C THR A 115 -28.62 -19.57 -23.10
N GLY A 116 -29.39 -18.49 -23.25
CA GLY A 116 -30.02 -18.08 -24.51
C GLY A 116 -29.08 -17.40 -25.51
N ASN A 117 -28.06 -16.67 -25.03
CA ASN A 117 -27.18 -15.83 -25.86
C ASN A 117 -25.70 -16.24 -25.72
N GLN A 118 -25.42 -17.54 -25.83
CA GLN A 118 -24.08 -18.10 -25.58
C GLN A 118 -22.95 -17.48 -26.40
N PRO A 119 -23.11 -17.17 -27.71
CA PRO A 119 -22.01 -16.62 -28.51
C PRO A 119 -21.43 -15.32 -27.93
N GLU A 120 -22.29 -14.42 -27.44
CA GLU A 120 -21.95 -13.11 -26.90
C GLU A 120 -21.29 -13.22 -25.53
N TRP A 121 -21.83 -14.06 -24.65
CA TRP A 121 -21.25 -14.32 -23.33
C TRP A 121 -19.92 -15.07 -23.43
N LYS A 122 -19.79 -16.01 -24.37
CA LYS A 122 -18.54 -16.69 -24.66
C LYS A 122 -17.49 -15.72 -25.20
N LYS A 123 -17.87 -14.79 -26.09
CA LYS A 123 -16.96 -13.74 -26.57
C LYS A 123 -16.42 -12.89 -25.41
N LEU A 124 -17.26 -12.56 -24.42
CA LEU A 124 -16.83 -11.86 -23.21
C LEU A 124 -15.89 -12.74 -22.37
N PHE A 125 -16.22 -14.02 -22.16
CA PHE A 125 -15.40 -14.97 -21.41
C PHE A 125 -14.00 -15.15 -22.02
N ASP A 126 -13.92 -15.30 -23.35
CA ASP A 126 -12.70 -15.47 -24.11
C ASP A 126 -11.88 -14.17 -24.28
N SER A 127 -12.42 -13.01 -23.86
CA SER A 127 -11.72 -11.73 -23.95
C SER A 127 -10.47 -11.70 -23.07
N VAL A 128 -9.42 -11.02 -23.52
CA VAL A 128 -8.20 -10.79 -22.71
C VAL A 128 -8.51 -9.87 -21.53
N GLU A 129 -9.32 -8.83 -21.76
CA GLU A 129 -9.70 -7.82 -20.76
C GLU A 129 -11.23 -7.72 -20.62
N PRO A 130 -11.88 -8.75 -20.06
CA PRO A 130 -13.34 -8.81 -19.89
C PRO A 130 -13.88 -7.75 -18.93
N HIS A 131 -13.05 -7.25 -18.03
CA HIS A 131 -13.42 -6.23 -17.06
C HIS A 131 -13.56 -4.82 -17.65
N GLU A 132 -13.00 -4.58 -18.84
CA GLU A 132 -13.16 -3.34 -19.61
C GLU A 132 -14.27 -3.46 -20.67
N ALA A 133 -14.69 -4.69 -20.99
CA ALA A 133 -15.71 -4.95 -21.99
C ALA A 133 -17.13 -4.67 -21.47
N GLU A 134 -18.01 -4.26 -22.38
CA GLU A 134 -19.43 -4.11 -22.06
C GLU A 134 -20.10 -5.47 -21.90
N LEU A 135 -20.94 -5.61 -20.86
CA LEU A 135 -21.78 -6.80 -20.71
C LEU A 135 -22.85 -6.81 -21.83
N PRO A 136 -23.09 -7.96 -22.45
CA PRO A 136 -24.02 -8.07 -23.58
C PRO A 136 -25.47 -7.85 -23.14
N MET A 137 -26.40 -7.84 -24.10
CA MET A 137 -27.85 -7.81 -23.86
C MET A 137 -28.35 -6.67 -22.96
N GLY A 138 -27.66 -5.53 -22.95
CA GLY A 138 -28.04 -4.36 -22.14
C GLY A 138 -27.75 -4.50 -20.64
N TRP A 139 -27.11 -5.60 -20.21
CA TRP A 139 -26.70 -5.79 -18.82
C TRP A 139 -25.75 -4.71 -18.35
N HIS A 140 -24.89 -4.18 -19.23
CA HIS A 140 -23.97 -3.10 -18.85
C HIS A 140 -24.74 -1.88 -18.35
N THR A 141 -25.72 -1.39 -19.10
CA THR A 141 -26.51 -0.22 -18.71
C THR A 141 -27.47 -0.47 -17.54
N ARG A 142 -27.97 -1.70 -17.38
CA ARG A 142 -28.91 -2.07 -16.31
C ARG A 142 -28.24 -2.24 -14.95
N LEU A 143 -27.01 -2.77 -14.93
CA LEU A 143 -26.32 -3.13 -13.70
C LEU A 143 -25.46 -1.99 -13.16
N SER A 144 -25.44 -1.87 -11.83
CA SER A 144 -24.47 -1.04 -11.12
C SER A 144 -23.05 -1.55 -11.37
N HIS A 145 -22.05 -0.69 -11.16
CA HIS A 145 -20.63 -1.08 -11.30
C HIS A 145 -20.31 -2.31 -10.42
N PHE A 146 -20.81 -2.34 -9.19
CA PHE A 146 -20.61 -3.47 -8.28
C PHE A 146 -21.25 -4.77 -8.78
N GLN A 147 -22.48 -4.69 -9.29
CA GLN A 147 -23.17 -5.86 -9.86
C GLN A 147 -22.46 -6.42 -11.09
N ARG A 148 -21.87 -5.57 -11.93
CA ARG A 148 -21.02 -6.01 -13.06
C ARG A 148 -19.80 -6.80 -12.57
N ILE A 149 -19.21 -6.41 -11.43
CA ILE A 149 -18.10 -7.17 -10.82
C ILE A 149 -18.58 -8.54 -10.35
N LEU A 150 -19.81 -8.68 -9.83
CA LEU A 150 -20.35 -9.99 -9.46
C LEU A 150 -20.47 -10.92 -10.66
N VAL A 151 -20.98 -10.41 -11.78
CA VAL A 151 -21.05 -11.16 -13.06
C VAL A 151 -19.65 -11.56 -13.52
N LEU A 152 -18.71 -10.62 -13.51
CA LEU A 152 -17.31 -10.87 -13.87
C LEU A 152 -16.67 -11.91 -12.94
N ARG A 153 -16.94 -11.89 -11.64
CA ARG A 153 -16.41 -12.86 -10.67
C ARG A 153 -16.82 -14.29 -11.04
N CYS A 154 -18.05 -14.49 -11.51
CA CYS A 154 -18.53 -15.80 -11.93
C CYS A 154 -17.89 -16.28 -13.24
N LEU A 155 -17.64 -15.36 -14.19
CA LEU A 155 -17.10 -15.70 -15.51
C LEU A 155 -15.57 -15.78 -15.52
N ARG A 156 -14.90 -14.75 -14.98
CA ARG A 156 -13.45 -14.51 -15.06
C ARG A 156 -12.92 -14.01 -13.71
N PRO A 157 -12.84 -14.90 -12.71
CA PRO A 157 -12.39 -14.56 -11.36
C PRO A 157 -10.96 -13.98 -11.32
N ASP A 158 -10.12 -14.33 -12.30
CA ASP A 158 -8.77 -13.80 -12.47
C ASP A 158 -8.73 -12.28 -12.74
N LYS A 159 -9.83 -11.69 -13.25
CA LYS A 159 -9.94 -10.26 -13.58
C LYS A 159 -10.71 -9.45 -12.55
N VAL A 160 -11.07 -10.04 -11.40
CA VAL A 160 -11.77 -9.32 -10.32
C VAL A 160 -10.90 -8.21 -9.73
N VAL A 161 -9.59 -8.44 -9.54
CA VAL A 161 -8.70 -7.42 -8.94
C VAL A 161 -8.64 -6.13 -9.78
N PRO A 162 -8.38 -6.18 -11.10
CA PRO A 162 -8.51 -5.00 -11.97
C PRO A 162 -9.89 -4.34 -11.93
N ALA A 163 -10.96 -5.13 -11.90
CA ALA A 163 -12.33 -4.59 -11.81
C ALA A 163 -12.58 -3.85 -10.49
N ILE A 164 -12.03 -4.34 -9.38
CA ILE A 164 -12.07 -3.67 -8.07
C ILE A 164 -11.26 -2.36 -8.10
N GLN A 165 -10.11 -2.33 -8.78
CA GLN A 165 -9.36 -1.08 -9.00
C GLN A 165 -10.20 -0.05 -9.76
N GLY A 166 -10.84 -0.47 -10.86
CA GLY A 166 -11.76 0.38 -11.62
C GLY A 166 -12.93 0.88 -10.79
N PHE A 167 -13.52 0.01 -9.97
CA PHE A 167 -14.63 0.35 -9.06
C PHE A 167 -14.22 1.38 -8.01
N VAL A 168 -13.12 1.15 -7.29
CA VAL A 168 -12.61 2.11 -6.29
C VAL A 168 -12.26 3.44 -6.97
N GLY A 169 -11.60 3.40 -8.12
CA GLY A 169 -11.24 4.57 -8.90
C GLY A 169 -12.46 5.39 -9.36
N ALA A 170 -13.56 4.72 -9.71
CA ALA A 170 -14.81 5.37 -10.10
C ALA A 170 -15.60 5.95 -8.90
N MET A 171 -15.57 5.29 -7.74
CA MET A 171 -16.40 5.66 -6.59
C MET A 171 -15.72 6.66 -5.63
N LEU A 172 -14.41 6.49 -5.39
CA LEU A 172 -13.63 7.36 -4.49
C LEU A 172 -12.60 8.23 -5.22
N GLY A 173 -12.26 7.88 -6.46
CA GLY A 173 -11.23 8.56 -7.27
C GLY A 173 -9.92 7.77 -7.36
N GLN A 174 -9.16 8.04 -8.43
CA GLN A 174 -7.90 7.33 -8.73
C GLN A 174 -6.85 7.39 -7.61
N LYS A 175 -6.86 8.46 -6.81
CA LYS A 175 -5.97 8.65 -5.65
C LYS A 175 -6.13 7.59 -4.53
N PHE A 176 -7.18 6.77 -4.56
CA PHE A 176 -7.39 5.66 -3.63
C PHE A 176 -6.93 4.31 -4.20
N VAL A 177 -6.58 4.27 -5.49
CA VAL A 177 -6.02 3.10 -6.17
C VAL A 177 -4.50 3.23 -6.26
N GLU A 178 -4.01 4.45 -6.48
CA GLU A 178 -2.60 4.78 -6.46
C GLU A 178 -2.15 5.08 -5.02
N PRO A 179 -1.40 4.19 -4.36
CA PRO A 179 -0.94 4.44 -3.00
C PRO A 179 -0.03 5.68 -2.96
N PRO A 180 -0.12 6.51 -1.91
CA PRO A 180 0.73 7.68 -1.79
C PRO A 180 2.20 7.27 -1.71
N PRO A 181 3.13 8.08 -2.23
CA PRO A 181 4.56 7.84 -2.07
C PRO A 181 4.92 7.82 -0.59
N PHE A 182 6.00 7.10 -0.26
CA PHE A 182 6.53 7.08 1.10
C PHE A 182 7.00 8.49 1.50
N ASP A 183 6.47 9.00 2.60
CA ASP A 183 6.76 10.34 3.12
C ASP A 183 7.33 10.25 4.54
N LEU A 184 8.66 10.28 4.62
CA LEU A 184 9.38 10.27 5.89
C LEU A 184 9.23 11.59 6.64
N GLU A 185 9.18 12.72 5.93
CA GLU A 185 9.06 14.04 6.53
C GLU A 185 7.69 14.23 7.17
N GLY A 186 6.61 13.91 6.47
CA GLY A 186 5.27 13.91 7.03
C GLY A 186 5.15 13.00 8.25
N SER A 187 5.79 11.82 8.21
CA SER A 187 5.81 10.90 9.35
C SER A 187 6.56 11.47 10.56
N TYR A 188 7.69 12.13 10.33
CA TYR A 188 8.43 12.84 11.37
C TYR A 188 7.61 13.98 11.98
N ASN A 189 6.93 14.79 11.14
CA ASN A 189 6.10 15.90 11.62
C ASN A 189 4.87 15.44 12.41
N GLU A 190 4.42 14.21 12.23
CA GLU A 190 3.35 13.61 13.02
C GLU A 190 3.82 12.99 14.33
N SER A 191 5.12 12.74 14.46
CA SER A 191 5.72 12.20 15.68
C SER A 191 5.88 13.26 16.76
N SER A 192 6.19 12.80 17.97
CA SER A 192 6.49 13.65 19.12
C SER A 192 7.46 12.92 20.05
N VAL A 193 7.90 13.58 21.11
CA VAL A 193 8.76 12.96 22.14
C VAL A 193 8.13 11.72 22.80
N VAL A 194 6.79 11.63 22.83
CA VAL A 194 6.03 10.47 23.37
C VAL A 194 5.45 9.56 22.28
N SER A 195 5.62 9.91 21.00
CA SER A 195 5.09 9.15 19.86
C SER A 195 6.24 8.61 19.01
N PRO A 196 6.75 7.41 19.32
CA PRO A 196 7.89 6.85 18.60
C PRO A 196 7.55 6.58 17.14
N LEU A 197 8.57 6.55 16.28
CA LEU A 197 8.46 6.20 14.87
C LEU A 197 8.88 4.74 14.68
N LEU A 198 8.02 3.94 14.05
CA LEU A 198 8.27 2.53 13.79
C LEU A 198 8.26 2.23 12.30
N PHE A 199 9.40 1.77 11.80
CA PHE A 199 9.47 1.08 10.52
C PHE A 199 9.08 -0.38 10.68
N VAL A 200 7.97 -0.76 10.04
CA VAL A 200 7.56 -2.14 9.88
C VAL A 200 8.28 -2.70 8.64
N LEU A 201 9.21 -3.60 8.88
CA LEU A 201 10.11 -4.13 7.86
C LEU A 201 9.47 -5.29 7.10
N SER A 202 9.67 -5.30 5.79
CA SER A 202 9.53 -6.49 4.95
C SER A 202 10.87 -7.21 4.81
N PRO A 203 10.88 -8.52 4.51
CA PRO A 203 12.12 -9.26 4.32
C PRO A 203 13.03 -8.61 3.28
N GLY A 204 14.27 -8.32 3.67
CA GLY A 204 15.27 -7.67 2.80
C GLY A 204 15.11 -6.15 2.64
N SER A 205 14.26 -5.50 3.43
CA SER A 205 14.18 -4.02 3.49
C SER A 205 14.90 -3.49 4.73
N ASP A 206 15.77 -2.49 4.55
CA ASP A 206 16.40 -1.74 5.65
C ASP A 206 16.29 -0.22 5.39
N PRO A 207 15.49 0.52 6.18
CA PRO A 207 15.33 1.97 6.04
C PRO A 207 16.46 2.77 6.68
N THR A 208 17.42 2.13 7.36
CA THR A 208 18.44 2.82 8.18
C THR A 208 19.21 3.86 7.38
N ALA A 209 19.67 3.52 6.16
CA ALA A 209 20.42 4.47 5.34
C ALA A 209 19.58 5.71 4.97
N ALA A 210 18.29 5.53 4.66
CA ALA A 210 17.38 6.63 4.35
C ALA A 210 17.11 7.49 5.60
N LEU A 211 16.97 6.87 6.77
CA LEU A 211 16.78 7.56 8.04
C LEU A 211 18.00 8.37 8.47
N LEU A 212 19.20 7.80 8.36
CA LEU A 212 20.43 8.51 8.72
C LEU A 212 20.65 9.73 7.82
N LYS A 213 20.38 9.58 6.52
CA LYS A 213 20.39 10.71 5.60
C LYS A 213 19.35 11.76 5.99
N PHE A 214 18.11 11.34 6.28
CA PHE A 214 17.06 12.27 6.72
C PHE A 214 17.46 13.01 8.00
N ALA A 215 18.14 12.34 8.93
CA ALA A 215 18.68 12.97 10.12
C ALA A 215 19.75 14.02 9.77
N GLU A 216 20.66 13.71 8.85
CA GLU A 216 21.65 14.66 8.34
C GLU A 216 20.99 15.90 7.72
N ASP A 217 19.99 15.70 6.85
CA ASP A 217 19.22 16.77 6.21
C ASP A 217 18.46 17.66 7.24
N LYS A 218 18.08 17.09 8.38
CA LYS A 218 17.46 17.81 9.52
C LYS A 218 18.47 18.40 10.51
N GLY A 219 19.77 18.25 10.28
CA GLY A 219 20.83 18.75 11.18
C GLY A 219 21.11 17.88 12.41
N PHE A 220 20.61 16.64 12.41
CA PHE A 220 20.80 15.63 13.46
C PHE A 220 21.80 14.54 13.09
N GLY A 221 22.51 14.62 11.97
CA GLY A 221 23.38 13.55 11.48
C GLY A 221 24.36 12.97 12.52
N SER A 222 25.08 13.82 13.26
CA SER A 222 25.99 13.41 14.34
C SER A 222 25.29 13.17 15.69
N LYS A 223 23.98 13.44 15.77
CA LYS A 223 23.12 13.31 16.95
C LYS A 223 22.17 12.10 16.83
N VAL A 224 22.52 11.10 16.03
CA VAL A 224 21.78 9.83 15.97
C VAL A 224 22.63 8.73 16.60
N SER A 225 22.13 8.14 17.67
CA SER A 225 22.71 6.94 18.28
C SER A 225 21.97 5.71 17.78
N VAL A 226 22.71 4.75 17.24
CA VAL A 226 22.15 3.52 16.64
C VAL A 226 22.52 2.31 17.47
N ILE A 227 21.55 1.45 17.76
CA ILE A 227 21.78 0.13 18.36
C ILE A 227 21.01 -0.95 17.60
N SER A 228 21.70 -2.02 17.20
CA SER A 228 21.06 -3.23 16.69
C SER A 228 20.63 -4.11 17.85
N MET A 229 19.33 -4.38 17.96
CA MET A 229 18.78 -5.19 19.04
C MET A 229 19.14 -6.66 18.86
N GLY A 230 19.55 -7.27 19.97
CA GLY A 230 19.93 -8.68 20.08
C GLY A 230 20.12 -9.06 21.55
N GLN A 231 20.62 -10.27 21.80
CA GLN A 231 20.82 -10.75 23.16
C GLN A 231 21.80 -9.83 23.92
N GLY A 232 21.40 -9.39 25.13
CA GLY A 232 22.23 -8.57 26.01
C GLY A 232 22.30 -7.07 25.67
N GLN A 233 21.65 -6.60 24.61
CA GLN A 233 21.68 -5.16 24.23
C GLN A 233 20.69 -4.28 25.01
N GLY A 234 19.73 -4.89 25.73
CA GLY A 234 18.66 -4.18 26.44
C GLY A 234 19.14 -3.05 27.38
N PRO A 235 20.09 -3.29 28.30
CA PRO A 235 20.60 -2.24 29.19
C PRO A 235 21.28 -1.08 28.45
N LYS A 236 22.00 -1.37 27.36
CA LYS A 236 22.63 -0.34 26.53
C LYS A 236 21.59 0.48 25.78
N ALA A 237 20.56 -0.17 25.24
CA ALA A 237 19.44 0.51 24.60
C ALA A 237 18.69 1.43 25.59
N ALA A 238 18.45 0.97 26.82
CA ALA A 238 17.83 1.79 27.86
C ALA A 238 18.65 3.06 28.18
N ALA A 239 19.96 2.90 28.41
CA ALA A 239 20.86 4.03 28.67
C ALA A 239 20.92 5.00 27.48
N MET A 240 20.95 4.47 26.24
CA MET A 240 20.94 5.28 25.02
C MET A 240 19.64 6.09 24.88
N ILE A 241 18.48 5.52 25.22
CA ILE A 241 17.21 6.23 25.21
C ILE A 241 17.21 7.33 26.28
N GLU A 242 17.67 7.03 27.49
CA GLU A 242 17.71 8.00 28.58
C GLU A 242 18.63 9.19 28.27
N ASP A 243 19.80 8.94 27.67
CA ASP A 243 20.70 9.99 27.20
C ASP A 243 20.06 10.84 26.10
N ALA A 244 19.40 10.19 25.14
CA ALA A 244 18.73 10.88 24.04
C ALA A 244 17.58 11.77 24.51
N ILE A 245 16.81 11.33 25.52
CA ILE A 245 15.75 12.11 26.16
C ILE A 245 16.31 13.39 26.80
N LYS A 246 17.48 13.30 27.46
CA LYS A 246 18.10 14.43 28.17
C LYS A 246 18.77 15.42 27.22
N ASN A 247 19.37 14.94 26.14
CA ASN A 247 20.23 15.73 25.25
C ASN A 247 19.54 16.18 23.96
N GLY A 248 18.27 15.82 23.73
CA GLY A 248 17.56 16.16 22.50
C GLY A 248 18.12 15.49 21.25
N THR A 249 18.57 14.24 21.40
CA THR A 249 19.16 13.48 20.29
C THR A 249 18.23 12.35 19.83
N TRP A 250 18.58 11.68 18.74
CA TRP A 250 17.75 10.60 18.18
C TRP A 250 18.31 9.24 18.56
N ALA A 251 17.43 8.35 19.00
CA ALA A 251 17.75 6.97 19.34
C ALA A 251 17.13 6.04 18.30
N LEU A 252 17.95 5.27 17.57
CA LEU A 252 17.50 4.25 16.61
C LEU A 252 17.76 2.85 17.16
N LEU A 253 16.68 2.10 17.42
CA LEU A 253 16.73 0.69 17.80
C LEU A 253 16.37 -0.14 16.57
N GLN A 254 17.33 -0.87 16.04
CA GLN A 254 17.14 -1.71 14.85
C GLN A 254 16.74 -3.12 15.25
N ASN A 255 15.93 -3.79 14.43
CA ASN A 255 15.60 -5.21 14.54
C ASN A 255 14.98 -5.61 15.89
N CYS A 256 14.08 -4.79 16.44
CA CYS A 256 13.47 -5.00 17.76
C CYS A 256 12.82 -6.38 17.93
N HIS A 257 12.27 -6.97 16.85
CA HIS A 257 11.75 -8.34 16.82
C HIS A 257 12.74 -9.42 17.29
N LEU A 258 14.06 -9.17 17.21
CA LEU A 258 15.09 -10.11 17.69
C LEU A 258 15.26 -10.09 19.23
N ALA A 259 14.73 -9.08 19.92
CA ALA A 259 14.84 -8.91 21.36
C ALA A 259 13.50 -9.08 22.09
N ALA A 260 12.77 -10.16 21.79
CA ALA A 260 11.42 -10.42 22.30
C ALA A 260 11.31 -10.32 23.84
N SER A 261 12.29 -10.84 24.58
CA SER A 261 12.29 -10.80 26.05
C SER A 261 12.43 -9.39 26.65
N TRP A 262 12.95 -8.43 25.88
CA TRP A 262 13.15 -7.05 26.33
C TRP A 262 12.00 -6.11 25.95
N MET A 263 11.10 -6.53 25.05
CA MET A 263 9.95 -5.72 24.61
C MET A 263 9.07 -5.19 25.76
N PRO A 264 8.77 -5.96 26.83
CA PRO A 264 8.03 -5.43 27.98
C PRO A 264 8.79 -4.34 28.75
N THR A 265 10.12 -4.33 28.69
CA THR A 265 10.94 -3.28 29.31
C THR A 265 10.93 -2.03 28.44
N LEU A 266 11.03 -2.19 27.11
CA LEU A 266 10.90 -1.08 26.17
C LEU A 266 9.54 -0.38 26.31
N GLU A 267 8.45 -1.14 26.45
CA GLU A 267 7.11 -0.62 26.70
C GLU A 267 7.08 0.30 27.94
N LYS A 268 7.60 -0.16 29.08
CA LYS A 268 7.68 0.64 30.30
C LYS A 268 8.53 1.90 30.14
N ILE A 269 9.64 1.82 29.39
CA ILE A 269 10.48 3.00 29.11
C ILE A 269 9.68 4.02 28.31
N VAL A 270 9.02 3.61 27.23
CA VAL A 270 8.23 4.49 26.36
C VAL A 270 7.04 5.11 27.11
N GLU A 271 6.31 4.34 27.92
CA GLU A 271 5.22 4.84 28.76
C GLU A 271 5.69 5.84 29.84
N GLY A 272 6.95 5.72 30.27
CA GLY A 272 7.59 6.61 31.23
C GLY A 272 8.02 7.95 30.66
N ILE A 273 8.06 8.12 29.33
CA ILE A 273 8.45 9.38 28.70
C ILE A 273 7.36 10.43 28.95
N ARG A 274 7.76 11.59 29.44
CA ARG A 274 6.88 12.73 29.74
C ARG A 274 7.26 13.90 28.86
N ALA A 275 6.28 14.51 28.20
CA ALA A 275 6.50 15.61 27.27
C ALA A 275 7.04 16.87 27.98
N GLU A 276 6.78 16.99 29.28
CA GLU A 276 7.19 18.10 30.12
C GLU A 276 8.67 18.04 30.52
N THR A 277 9.27 16.84 30.51
CA THR A 277 10.65 16.61 30.97
C THR A 277 11.60 16.19 29.86
N ALA A 278 11.09 15.63 28.77
CA ALA A 278 11.88 15.24 27.62
C ALA A 278 12.26 16.46 26.78
N ASP A 279 13.46 16.46 26.23
CA ASP A 279 13.88 17.50 25.29
C ASP A 279 12.97 17.49 24.03
N PRO A 280 12.48 18.64 23.54
CA PRO A 280 11.58 18.72 22.39
C PRO A 280 12.13 18.10 21.08
N ASP A 281 13.45 18.06 20.92
CA ASP A 281 14.13 17.53 19.73
C ASP A 281 14.31 16.02 19.77
N PHE A 282 14.14 15.39 20.94
CA PHE A 282 14.26 13.95 21.11
C PHE A 282 13.30 13.16 20.21
N ARG A 283 13.81 12.14 19.52
CA ARG A 283 12.98 11.17 18.79
C ARG A 283 13.47 9.74 18.99
N LEU A 284 12.52 8.85 19.22
CA LEU A 284 12.73 7.41 19.27
C LEU A 284 12.31 6.76 17.95
N TRP A 285 13.27 6.14 17.28
CA TRP A 285 13.10 5.40 16.03
C TRP A 285 13.27 3.91 16.28
N LEU A 286 12.37 3.12 15.74
CA LEU A 286 12.33 1.66 15.91
C LEU A 286 12.25 1.02 14.53
N THR A 287 12.96 -0.09 14.32
CA THR A 287 12.74 -0.97 13.17
C THR A 287 12.40 -2.38 13.62
N SER A 288 11.37 -2.98 13.02
CA SER A 288 10.96 -4.33 13.38
C SER A 288 10.20 -5.01 12.25
N MET A 289 10.44 -6.31 12.04
CA MET A 289 9.45 -7.16 11.37
C MET A 289 8.21 -7.30 12.28
N PRO A 290 7.03 -7.60 11.71
CA PRO A 290 5.86 -7.96 12.49
C PRO A 290 6.18 -9.09 13.48
N SER A 291 5.89 -8.87 14.75
CA SER A 291 6.13 -9.86 15.82
C SER A 291 5.00 -9.80 16.83
N PRO A 292 4.47 -10.95 17.30
CA PRO A 292 3.43 -10.98 18.32
C PRO A 292 3.93 -10.50 19.70
N HIS A 293 5.25 -10.39 19.89
CA HIS A 293 5.87 -9.93 21.14
C HIS A 293 6.10 -8.42 21.16
N PHE A 294 5.88 -7.72 20.03
CA PHE A 294 6.11 -6.28 19.96
C PHE A 294 4.99 -5.54 20.75
N PRO A 295 5.30 -4.54 21.59
CA PRO A 295 4.32 -3.95 22.49
C PRO A 295 3.17 -3.25 21.76
N VAL A 296 1.94 -3.60 22.13
CA VAL A 296 0.73 -3.05 21.50
C VAL A 296 0.58 -1.55 21.78
N THR A 297 0.97 -1.10 22.97
CA THR A 297 0.93 0.33 23.35
C THR A 297 1.80 1.20 22.45
N ILE A 298 3.02 0.73 22.13
CA ILE A 298 3.92 1.38 21.18
C ILE A 298 3.30 1.38 19.78
N LEU A 299 2.65 0.29 19.35
CA LEU A 299 1.95 0.24 18.06
C LEU A 299 0.74 1.19 18.00
N GLN A 300 0.03 1.38 19.11
CA GLN A 300 -1.15 2.26 19.16
C GLN A 300 -0.76 3.74 19.14
N ASN A 301 0.27 4.11 19.90
CA ASN A 301 0.69 5.50 20.08
C ASN A 301 1.76 5.97 19.08
N GLY A 302 2.50 5.04 18.49
CA GLY A 302 3.59 5.32 17.56
C GLY A 302 3.12 5.55 16.12
N VAL A 303 3.94 6.31 15.39
CA VAL A 303 3.79 6.53 13.94
C VAL A 303 4.38 5.32 13.22
N LYS A 304 3.53 4.52 12.58
CA LYS A 304 3.94 3.29 11.86
C LYS A 304 4.09 3.56 10.38
N MET A 305 5.14 3.01 9.79
CA MET A 305 5.38 3.12 8.36
C MET A 305 6.02 1.87 7.77
N THR A 306 5.65 1.52 6.54
CA THR A 306 6.30 0.48 5.73
C THR A 306 7.14 1.15 4.64
N ASN A 307 8.28 0.55 4.29
CA ASN A 307 9.12 1.01 3.17
C ASN A 307 9.27 -0.11 2.12
N GLU A 308 8.15 -0.50 1.51
CA GLU A 308 8.15 -1.48 0.42
C GLU A 308 8.20 -0.80 -0.95
N PRO A 309 8.89 -1.40 -1.94
CA PRO A 309 8.77 -0.98 -3.33
C PRO A 309 7.29 -0.95 -3.75
N PRO A 310 6.83 0.13 -4.42
CA PRO A 310 5.44 0.25 -4.82
C PRO A 310 5.08 -0.82 -5.87
N ALA A 311 3.80 -1.10 -6.06
CA ALA A 311 3.38 -2.01 -7.12
C ALA A 311 3.36 -1.35 -8.51
N GLY A 312 3.88 -2.09 -9.50
CA GLY A 312 3.88 -1.72 -10.91
C GLY A 312 5.18 -1.07 -11.37
N VAL A 313 5.57 -1.36 -12.62
CA VAL A 313 6.83 -0.87 -13.22
C VAL A 313 6.90 0.66 -13.22
N ARG A 314 5.79 1.33 -13.55
CA ARG A 314 5.73 2.80 -13.57
C ARG A 314 5.97 3.42 -12.19
N ALA A 315 5.39 2.84 -11.14
CA ALA A 315 5.53 3.37 -9.78
C ALA A 315 6.95 3.13 -9.24
N ASN A 316 7.51 1.94 -9.50
CA ASN A 316 8.91 1.65 -9.17
C ASN A 316 9.88 2.60 -9.87
N LEU A 317 9.66 2.86 -11.16
CA LEU A 317 10.49 3.79 -11.93
C LEU A 317 10.43 5.20 -11.32
N LYS A 318 9.23 5.73 -11.04
CA LYS A 318 9.06 7.03 -10.37
C LYS A 318 9.82 7.08 -9.03
N ARG A 319 9.70 6.03 -8.20
CA ARG A 319 10.44 5.92 -6.94
C ARG A 319 11.94 5.94 -7.17
N SER A 320 12.47 5.21 -8.14
CA SER A 320 13.92 5.20 -8.44
C SER A 320 14.48 6.60 -8.66
N TYR A 321 13.75 7.48 -9.35
CA TYR A 321 14.16 8.88 -9.56
C TYR A 321 14.07 9.77 -8.32
N GLN A 322 13.32 9.35 -7.30
CA GLN A 322 13.24 10.05 -6.01
C GLN A 322 14.33 9.59 -5.02
N LEU A 323 15.01 8.49 -5.31
CA LEU A 323 16.09 7.96 -4.47
C LEU A 323 17.43 8.63 -4.77
N HIS A 324 18.27 8.75 -3.73
CA HIS A 324 19.64 9.16 -3.93
C HIS A 324 20.49 8.07 -4.60
N PRO A 325 21.46 8.44 -5.46
CA PRO A 325 21.85 9.81 -5.78
C PRO A 325 21.05 10.45 -6.92
N ILE A 326 20.08 9.75 -7.53
CA ILE A 326 19.38 10.24 -8.73
C ILE A 326 18.59 11.52 -8.47
N SER A 327 17.97 11.63 -7.29
CA SER A 327 17.20 12.82 -6.89
C SER A 327 18.05 14.06 -6.64
N ASP A 328 19.36 13.92 -6.49
CA ASP A 328 20.29 15.04 -6.34
C ASP A 328 20.57 15.67 -7.71
N LEU A 329 20.20 16.95 -7.84
CA LEU A 329 20.36 17.71 -9.08
C LEU A 329 21.82 17.85 -9.51
N GLU A 330 22.76 17.91 -8.56
CA GLU A 330 24.18 17.96 -8.87
C GLU A 330 24.63 16.63 -9.50
N PHE A 331 24.34 15.51 -8.83
CA PHE A 331 24.65 14.19 -9.37
C PHE A 331 23.98 13.95 -10.74
N PHE A 332 22.70 14.30 -10.86
CA PHE A 332 21.93 14.10 -12.09
C PHE A 332 22.40 14.99 -13.25
N GLY A 333 22.89 16.19 -12.94
CA GLY A 333 23.29 17.19 -13.92
C GLY A 333 24.75 17.11 -14.36
N GLN A 334 25.67 16.70 -13.49
CA GLN A 334 27.11 16.97 -13.67
C GLN A 334 27.88 15.96 -14.54
N SER A 335 27.27 15.25 -15.51
CA SER A 335 27.99 14.26 -16.35
C SER A 335 28.75 14.90 -17.50
N ASN A 336 29.94 14.37 -17.79
CA ASN A 336 30.70 14.74 -18.98
C ASN A 336 29.95 14.34 -20.27
N LYS A 337 29.00 13.38 -20.17
CA LYS A 337 28.19 12.88 -21.30
C LYS A 337 26.71 12.75 -20.91
N PRO A 338 26.00 13.87 -20.72
CA PRO A 338 24.68 13.88 -20.09
C PRO A 338 23.63 13.11 -20.88
N LYS A 339 23.67 13.12 -22.22
CA LYS A 339 22.72 12.36 -23.06
C LYS A 339 22.89 10.84 -22.90
N LYS A 340 24.13 10.34 -22.96
CA LYS A 340 24.44 8.91 -22.79
C LYS A 340 24.11 8.45 -21.37
N PHE A 341 24.50 9.24 -20.36
CA PHE A 341 24.20 8.95 -18.96
C PHE A 341 22.70 8.85 -18.70
N LYS A 342 21.91 9.84 -19.11
CA LYS A 342 20.46 9.84 -18.86
C LYS A 342 19.73 8.70 -19.57
N ALA A 343 20.14 8.34 -20.79
CA ALA A 343 19.57 7.21 -21.52
C ALA A 343 19.85 5.87 -20.82
N LEU A 344 21.09 5.63 -20.42
CA LEU A 344 21.48 4.40 -19.72
C LEU A 344 20.92 4.35 -18.29
N LEU A 345 20.85 5.49 -17.61
CA LEU A 345 20.22 5.60 -16.29
C LEU A 345 18.75 5.20 -16.35
N PHE A 346 18.01 5.69 -17.36
CA PHE A 346 16.62 5.27 -17.56
C PHE A 346 16.52 3.75 -17.78
N GLY A 347 17.37 3.19 -18.64
CA GLY A 347 17.42 1.74 -18.88
C GLY A 347 17.70 0.95 -17.61
N LEU A 348 18.66 1.40 -16.80
CA LEU A 348 19.00 0.78 -15.51
C LEU A 348 17.82 0.84 -14.52
N CYS A 349 17.20 2.01 -14.35
CA CYS A 349 16.03 2.14 -13.47
C CYS A 349 14.84 1.32 -13.98
N PHE A 350 14.65 1.20 -15.29
CA PHE A 350 13.61 0.35 -15.87
C PHE A 350 13.86 -1.14 -15.60
N VAL A 351 15.10 -1.61 -15.78
CA VAL A 351 15.49 -3.00 -15.45
C VAL A 351 15.29 -3.26 -13.96
N HIS A 352 15.71 -2.34 -13.09
CA HIS A 352 15.49 -2.44 -11.66
C HIS A 352 13.98 -2.56 -11.34
N ALA A 353 13.15 -1.67 -11.86
CA ALA A 353 11.71 -1.70 -11.69
C ALA A 353 11.07 -3.01 -12.20
N PHE A 354 11.51 -3.51 -13.36
CA PHE A 354 11.05 -4.76 -13.92
C PHE A 354 11.42 -5.97 -13.04
N VAL A 355 12.67 -6.02 -12.58
CA VAL A 355 13.17 -7.08 -11.69
C VAL A 355 12.41 -7.10 -10.37
N GLN A 356 12.12 -5.92 -9.78
CA GLN A 356 11.29 -5.82 -8.58
C GLN A 356 9.90 -6.42 -8.80
N GLU A 357 9.22 -6.06 -9.89
CA GLU A 357 7.89 -6.62 -10.20
C GLU A 357 7.95 -8.11 -10.49
N ARG A 358 9.00 -8.59 -11.16
CA ARG A 358 9.14 -10.00 -11.52
C ARG A 358 9.25 -10.93 -10.31
N ARG A 359 9.72 -10.42 -9.16
CA ARG A 359 9.76 -11.16 -7.87
C ARG A 359 8.39 -11.63 -7.40
N LYS A 360 7.31 -10.94 -7.79
CA LYS A 360 5.94 -11.28 -7.40
C LYS A 360 5.40 -12.56 -8.07
N PHE A 361 6.07 -13.06 -9.10
CA PHE A 361 5.64 -14.22 -9.87
C PHE A 361 6.19 -15.55 -9.32
N GLY A 362 6.81 -15.53 -8.13
CA GLY A 362 7.31 -16.74 -7.48
C GLY A 362 8.27 -17.53 -8.38
N PRO A 363 8.14 -18.87 -8.45
CA PRO A 363 9.01 -19.72 -9.26
C PRO A 363 9.00 -19.43 -10.76
N ILE A 364 7.92 -18.85 -11.29
CA ILE A 364 7.82 -18.46 -12.70
C ILE A 364 8.70 -17.21 -12.96
N GLY A 365 8.87 -16.37 -11.94
CA GLY A 365 9.75 -15.19 -11.99
C GLY A 365 11.21 -15.53 -11.79
N TRP A 366 11.51 -16.24 -10.70
CA TRP A 366 12.86 -16.57 -10.27
C TRP A 366 12.88 -17.98 -9.67
N ASN A 367 13.85 -18.81 -10.07
CA ASN A 367 14.04 -20.14 -9.47
C ASN A 367 14.38 -20.03 -7.97
N ILE A 368 15.25 -19.08 -7.62
CA ILE A 368 15.57 -18.70 -6.24
C ILE A 368 15.36 -17.19 -6.13
N PRO A 369 14.50 -16.69 -5.21
CA PRO A 369 14.27 -15.27 -5.08
C PRO A 369 15.53 -14.56 -4.56
N TYR A 370 15.95 -13.51 -5.26
CA TYR A 370 16.97 -12.57 -4.77
C TYR A 370 16.30 -11.29 -4.26
N GLY A 371 16.85 -10.74 -3.19
CA GLY A 371 16.36 -9.53 -2.53
C GLY A 371 16.87 -8.26 -3.19
N PHE A 372 16.59 -8.05 -4.48
CA PHE A 372 16.99 -6.80 -5.16
C PHE A 372 16.45 -5.60 -4.38
N ASP A 373 17.31 -4.66 -4.02
CA ASP A 373 16.95 -3.53 -3.16
C ASP A 373 17.46 -2.18 -3.69
N ASP A 374 17.14 -1.10 -2.96
CA ASP A 374 17.56 0.26 -3.30
C ASP A 374 19.09 0.43 -3.22
N GLY A 375 19.79 -0.43 -2.46
CA GLY A 375 21.24 -0.48 -2.37
C GLY A 375 21.88 -0.95 -3.68
N ASP A 376 21.36 -2.01 -4.28
CA ASP A 376 21.80 -2.52 -5.59
C ASP A 376 21.69 -1.45 -6.67
N LEU A 377 20.56 -0.75 -6.71
CA LEU A 377 20.33 0.35 -7.66
C LEU A 377 21.32 1.48 -7.40
N ARG A 378 21.50 1.90 -6.15
CA ARG A 378 22.39 3.00 -5.77
C ARG A 378 23.83 2.73 -6.21
N ILE A 379 24.35 1.51 -5.98
CA ILE A 379 25.70 1.12 -6.38
C ILE A 379 25.81 1.11 -7.90
N SER A 380 24.84 0.50 -8.58
CA SER A 380 24.80 0.39 -10.04
C SER A 380 24.76 1.76 -10.72
N VAL A 381 24.00 2.72 -10.18
CA VAL A 381 23.92 4.10 -10.69
C VAL A 381 25.25 4.84 -10.53
N ARG A 382 25.93 4.67 -9.39
CA ARG A 382 27.26 5.28 -9.16
C ARG A 382 28.30 4.71 -10.11
N GLN A 383 28.33 3.38 -10.26
CA GLN A 383 29.25 2.73 -11.19
C GLN A 383 28.97 3.14 -12.63
N LEU A 384 27.70 3.14 -13.06
CA LEU A 384 27.30 3.62 -14.39
C LEU A 384 27.84 5.03 -14.65
N ARG A 385 27.76 5.90 -13.63
CA ARG A 385 28.24 7.26 -13.74
C ARG A 385 29.75 7.33 -13.90
N MET A 386 30.50 6.62 -13.06
CA MET A 386 31.96 6.53 -13.16
C MET A 386 32.39 6.01 -14.54
N TYR A 387 31.81 4.90 -14.99
CA TYR A 387 32.14 4.31 -16.30
C TYR A 387 31.92 5.26 -17.48
N ILE A 388 30.84 6.04 -17.47
CA ILE A 388 30.52 6.96 -18.57
C ILE A 388 31.45 8.17 -18.60
N ASP A 389 31.86 8.66 -17.44
CA ASP A 389 32.75 9.81 -17.34
C ASP A 389 34.22 9.42 -17.58
N GLU A 390 34.62 8.17 -17.27
CA GLU A 390 36.00 7.66 -17.42
C GLU A 390 36.34 7.12 -18.82
N ASN A 391 35.37 6.53 -19.54
CA ASN A 391 35.60 5.99 -20.89
C ASN A 391 35.23 7.05 -21.95
N GLU A 392 35.76 6.98 -23.18
CA GLU A 392 35.53 7.94 -24.30
C GLU A 392 34.21 7.79 -25.08
#